data_AF-A0A9D2G7X9-F1
#
_entry.id   AF-A0A9D2G7X9-F1
#
_cell.length_a   1.000
_cell.length_b   1.000
_cell.length_c   1.000
_cell.angle_alpha   90.00
_cell.angle_beta   90.00
_cell.angle_gamma   90.00
#
_symmetry.space_group_name_H-M   'P 1'
#
loop_
_entity.id
_entity.type
_entity.pdbx_description
1 polymer ?
#
loop_
_entity_poly.entity_id
_entity_poly.type
_entity_poly.pdbx_seq_one_letter_code
_entity_poly.pdbx_strand_id
1 'polypeptide(L)'
;MTEKLFYQDSHLREFTAEVISCEAVKDRYEIETDRTAFFPEGGGQYADTGELGGVRVLDVREENGRIFHVADGPLEVGTTVSGRVDWEERFMKMQQHTGEHIVSGLVHSKFGYNNVGFHLGSEDC
;
A
#
# COMPACT_ATOMS: atom_id res chain seq x y z
N MET A 1 -9.79 14.28 -0.22
CA MET A 1 -9.87 12.92 0.34
C MET A 1 -9.65 11.99 -0.82
N THR A 2 -8.69 11.09 -0.72
CA THR A 2 -8.31 10.17 -1.80
C THR A 2 -9.29 8.99 -1.85
N GLU A 3 -9.74 8.60 -3.05
CA GLU A 3 -10.51 7.37 -3.25
C GLU A 3 -9.59 6.14 -3.08
N LYS A 4 -9.91 5.28 -2.10
CA LYS A 4 -9.12 4.10 -1.75
C LYS A 4 -9.59 2.86 -2.51
N LEU A 5 -9.05 2.65 -3.72
CA LEU A 5 -9.46 1.54 -4.59
C LEU A 5 -9.13 0.17 -3.98
N PHE A 6 -8.07 0.08 -3.17
CA PHE A 6 -7.66 -1.17 -2.50
C PHE A 6 -8.70 -1.73 -1.50
N TYR A 7 -9.64 -0.91 -1.02
CA TYR A 7 -10.77 -1.40 -0.22
C TYR A 7 -11.96 -1.83 -1.07
N GLN A 8 -12.05 -1.38 -2.32
CA GLN A 8 -13.13 -1.74 -3.25
C GLN A 8 -12.80 -3.04 -3.97
N ASP A 9 -11.57 -3.18 -4.45
CA ASP A 9 -11.05 -4.37 -5.12
C ASP A 9 -9.58 -4.59 -4.73
N SER A 10 -9.35 -5.58 -3.88
CA SER A 10 -8.00 -5.94 -3.43
C SER A 10 -7.14 -6.59 -4.51
N HIS A 11 -7.74 -7.01 -5.63
CA HIS A 11 -7.05 -7.64 -6.77
C HIS A 11 -6.80 -6.66 -7.91
N LEU A 12 -7.20 -5.39 -7.78
CA LEU A 12 -6.92 -4.36 -8.76
C LEU A 12 -5.41 -4.06 -8.78
N ARG A 13 -4.75 -4.40 -9.90
CA ARG A 13 -3.28 -4.29 -10.05
C ARG A 13 -2.86 -3.02 -10.76
N GLU A 14 -3.70 -2.58 -11.69
CA GLU A 14 -3.46 -1.45 -12.56
C GLU A 14 -4.66 -0.51 -12.49
N PHE A 15 -4.38 0.79 -12.48
CA PHE A 15 -5.40 1.83 -12.39
C PHE A 15 -4.89 3.12 -13.05
N THR A 16 -5.80 4.07 -13.28
CA THR A 16 -5.45 5.46 -13.61
C THR A 16 -5.88 6.39 -12.49
N ALA A 17 -5.14 7.49 -12.35
CA ALA A 17 -5.40 8.53 -11.36
C ALA A 17 -4.89 9.89 -11.83
N GLU A 18 -5.46 10.96 -11.31
CA GLU A 18 -5.00 12.33 -11.50
C GLU A 18 -4.01 12.72 -10.40
N VAL A 19 -2.87 13.32 -10.78
CA VAL A 19 -1.88 13.83 -9.83
C VAL A 19 -2.38 15.13 -9.21
N ILE A 20 -2.63 15.12 -7.89
CA ILE A 20 -3.14 16.28 -7.14
C ILE A 20 -2.01 17.16 -6.62
N SER A 21 -0.91 16.55 -6.17
CA SER A 21 0.30 17.27 -5.76
C SER A 21 1.55 16.41 -5.96
N CYS A 22 2.69 17.07 -6.10
CA CYS A 22 4.00 16.45 -6.15
C CYS A 22 5.02 17.39 -5.50
N GLU A 23 5.49 17.03 -4.30
CA GLU A 23 6.43 17.86 -3.53
C GLU A 23 7.78 17.13 -3.37
N ALA A 24 8.88 17.85 -3.56
CA ALA A 24 10.21 17.30 -3.33
C ALA A 24 10.51 17.26 -1.83
N VAL A 25 10.86 16.08 -1.32
CA VAL A 25 11.20 15.85 0.10
C VAL A 25 12.54 15.14 0.17
N LYS A 26 13.60 15.87 0.55
CA LYS A 26 14.99 15.40 0.52
C LYS A 26 15.37 14.92 -0.90
N ASP A 27 15.68 13.63 -1.04
CA ASP A 27 16.07 12.98 -2.31
C ASP A 27 14.92 12.17 -2.94
N ARG A 28 13.68 12.46 -2.55
CA ARG A 28 12.44 11.77 -2.98
C ARG A 28 11.35 12.77 -3.32
N TYR A 29 10.23 12.26 -3.82
CA TYR A 29 9.02 13.03 -4.08
C TYR A 29 7.84 12.42 -3.32
N GLU A 30 7.02 13.26 -2.70
CA GLU A 30 5.72 12.86 -2.13
C GLU A 30 4.62 13.28 -3.10
N ILE A 31 3.89 12.28 -3.61
CA ILE A 31 2.90 12.44 -4.66
C ILE A 31 1.52 12.06 -4.12
N GLU A 32 0.57 12.99 -4.18
CA GLU A 32 -0.84 12.71 -3.91
C GLU A 32 -1.61 12.52 -5.21
N THR A 33 -2.51 11.53 -5.22
CA THR A 33 -3.47 11.32 -6.32
C THR A 33 -4.91 11.39 -5.81
N ASP A 34 -5.85 11.62 -6.72
CA ASP A 34 -7.29 11.63 -6.44
C ASP A 34 -7.80 10.25 -5.99
N ARG A 35 -7.20 9.18 -6.51
CA ARG A 35 -7.50 7.78 -6.22
C ARG A 35 -6.25 6.91 -6.28
N THR A 36 -6.25 5.80 -5.55
CA THR A 36 -5.12 4.86 -5.58
C THR A 36 -5.47 3.43 -5.22
N ALA A 37 -4.83 2.46 -5.89
CA ALA A 37 -4.86 1.05 -5.52
C ALA A 37 -3.67 0.64 -4.63
N PHE A 38 -2.71 1.55 -4.40
CA PHE A 38 -1.60 1.29 -3.47
C PHE A 38 -2.10 1.35 -2.02
N PHE A 39 -1.90 0.27 -1.27
CA PHE A 39 -2.20 0.20 0.14
C PHE A 39 -1.10 0.89 0.97
N PRO A 40 -1.45 1.85 1.84
CA PRO A 40 -0.51 2.41 2.81
C PRO A 40 -0.20 1.40 3.91
N GLU A 41 0.90 1.57 4.64
CA GLU A 41 1.17 0.73 5.82
C GLU A 41 -0.01 0.74 6.81
N GLY A 42 -0.40 -0.45 7.30
CA GLY A 42 -1.49 -0.58 8.26
C GLY A 42 -1.72 -1.99 8.77
N GLY A 43 -2.10 -2.12 10.04
CA GLY A 43 -2.47 -3.41 10.63
C GLY A 43 -1.35 -4.46 10.61
N GLY A 44 -0.08 -4.03 10.74
CA GLY A 44 1.09 -4.92 10.71
C GLY A 44 1.54 -5.35 9.30
N GLN A 45 0.89 -4.85 8.25
CA GLN A 45 1.27 -5.06 6.85
C GLN A 45 1.95 -3.80 6.30
N TYR A 46 3.12 -3.98 5.69
CA TYR A 46 3.85 -2.89 5.03
C TYR A 46 3.12 -2.33 3.81
N ALA A 47 3.45 -1.07 3.51
CA ALA A 47 3.00 -0.37 2.32
C ALA A 47 3.31 -1.14 1.03
N ASP A 48 2.47 -0.94 0.02
CA ASP A 48 2.71 -1.45 -1.32
C ASP A 48 3.84 -0.67 -2.03
N THR A 49 4.57 -1.35 -2.92
CA THR A 49 5.51 -0.73 -3.85
C THR A 49 5.02 -0.92 -5.30
N GLY A 50 5.66 -0.26 -6.26
CA GLY A 50 5.32 -0.42 -7.68
C GLY A 50 5.72 0.77 -8.53
N GLU A 51 4.88 1.11 -9.50
CA GLU A 51 5.14 2.16 -10.49
C GLU A 51 3.93 3.08 -10.62
N LEU A 52 4.16 4.39 -10.72
CA LEU A 52 3.13 5.41 -10.92
C LEU A 52 3.63 6.43 -11.94
N GLY A 53 2.98 6.55 -13.10
CA GLY A 53 3.38 7.50 -14.14
C GLY A 53 4.82 7.35 -14.64
N GLY A 54 5.40 6.15 -14.57
CA GLY A 54 6.77 5.87 -14.95
C GLY A 54 7.83 6.12 -13.87
N VAL A 55 7.44 6.58 -12.67
CA VAL A 55 8.32 6.67 -11.50
C VAL A 55 8.10 5.51 -10.56
N ARG A 56 9.12 5.10 -9.81
CA ARG A 56 9.01 3.99 -8.85
C ARG A 56 8.45 4.48 -7.54
N VAL A 57 7.38 3.84 -7.06
CA VAL A 57 6.83 4.02 -5.72
C VAL A 57 7.60 3.13 -4.75
N LEU A 58 8.14 3.74 -3.70
CA LEU A 58 9.03 3.12 -2.71
C LEU A 58 8.35 2.92 -1.35
N ASP A 59 7.36 3.75 -1.04
CA ASP A 59 6.61 3.75 0.20
C ASP A 59 5.27 4.47 -0.02
N VAL A 60 4.27 4.16 0.80
CA VAL A 60 2.92 4.72 0.70
C VAL A 60 2.40 5.00 2.10
N ARG A 61 1.99 6.25 2.34
CA ARG A 61 1.59 6.74 3.66
C ARG A 61 0.20 7.30 3.64
N GLU A 62 -0.52 7.11 4.74
CA GLU A 62 -1.79 7.78 4.97
C GLU A 62 -1.65 8.82 6.08
N GLU A 63 -1.99 10.07 5.78
CA GLU A 63 -2.08 11.14 6.77
C GLU A 63 -3.41 11.90 6.59
N ASN A 64 -4.21 11.96 7.65
CA ASN A 64 -5.50 12.68 7.65
C ASN A 64 -6.44 12.29 6.49
N GLY A 65 -6.44 11.02 6.07
CA GLY A 65 -7.26 10.51 4.97
C GLY A 65 -6.78 10.89 3.56
N ARG A 66 -5.56 11.41 3.43
CA ARG A 66 -4.83 11.61 2.17
C ARG A 66 -3.79 10.50 2.04
N ILE A 67 -3.54 10.04 0.81
CA ILE A 67 -2.53 9.03 0.53
C ILE A 67 -1.39 9.65 -0.27
N PHE A 68 -0.18 9.48 0.26
CA PHE A 68 1.06 9.98 -0.32
C PHE A 68 1.92 8.82 -0.79
N HIS A 69 2.31 8.87 -2.06
CA HIS A 69 3.24 7.92 -2.67
C HIS A 69 4.63 8.54 -2.60
N VAL A 70 5.57 7.89 -1.91
CA VAL A 70 6.97 8.31 -1.90
C VAL A 70 7.65 7.69 -3.11
N ALA A 71 8.08 8.53 -4.04
CA ALA A 71 8.63 8.11 -5.32
C ALA A 71 10.08 8.58 -5.56
N ASP A 72 10.76 7.95 -6.51
CA ASP A 72 12.12 8.30 -6.94
C ASP A 72 12.20 9.38 -8.03
N GLY A 73 11.05 9.81 -8.56
CA GLY A 73 10.96 10.88 -9.56
C GLY A 73 9.69 11.72 -9.40
N PRO A 74 9.68 12.93 -9.99
CA PRO A 74 8.51 13.80 -9.95
C PRO A 74 7.44 13.39 -10.98
N LEU A 75 6.20 13.82 -10.74
CA LEU A 75 5.12 13.80 -11.73
C LEU A 75 4.53 15.19 -11.90
N GLU A 76 3.97 15.45 -13.08
CA GLU A 76 3.32 16.73 -13.39
C GLU A 76 1.91 16.78 -12.79
N VAL A 77 1.65 17.80 -11.97
CA VAL A 77 0.35 18.02 -11.31
C VAL A 77 -0.74 18.31 -12.35
N GLY A 78 -1.92 17.71 -12.17
CA GLY A 78 -3.06 17.79 -13.07
C GLY A 78 -3.01 16.82 -14.25
N THR A 79 -1.96 15.99 -14.35
CA THR A 79 -1.90 14.94 -15.38
C THR A 79 -2.53 13.65 -14.90
N THR A 80 -3.11 12.90 -15.85
CA THR A 80 -3.57 11.53 -15.61
C THR A 80 -2.42 10.56 -15.83
N VAL A 81 -2.12 9.74 -14.83
CA VAL A 81 -1.05 8.74 -14.86
C VAL A 81 -1.61 7.33 -14.64
N SER A 82 -0.90 6.33 -15.17
CA SER A 82 -1.16 4.92 -14.85
C SER A 82 -0.40 4.52 -13.59
N GLY A 83 -1.06 3.83 -12.68
CA GLY A 83 -0.45 3.16 -11.53
C GLY A 83 -0.46 1.65 -11.71
N ARG A 84 0.62 0.98 -11.30
CA ARG A 84 0.77 -0.47 -11.28
C ARG A 84 1.42 -0.90 -9.97
N VAL A 85 0.68 -1.65 -9.16
CA VAL A 85 1.17 -2.22 -7.91
C VAL A 85 2.12 -3.38 -8.21
N ASP A 86 3.19 -3.54 -7.44
CA ASP A 86 3.99 -4.77 -7.42
C ASP A 86 3.11 -5.91 -6.91
N TRP A 87 2.53 -6.64 -7.86
CA TRP A 87 1.51 -7.63 -7.55
C TRP A 87 2.06 -8.85 -6.82
N GLU A 88 3.30 -9.26 -7.12
CA GLU A 88 3.92 -10.41 -6.48
C GLU A 88 4.11 -10.11 -4.99
N GLU A 89 4.66 -8.94 -4.67
CA GLU A 89 4.83 -8.47 -3.30
C GLU A 89 3.47 -8.27 -2.59
N ARG A 90 2.52 -7.59 -3.26
CA ARG A 90 1.17 -7.35 -2.73
C ARG A 90 0.46 -8.64 -2.35
N PHE A 91 0.46 -9.60 -3.27
CA PHE A 91 -0.26 -10.86 -3.08
C PHE A 91 0.38 -11.72 -1.99
N MET A 92 1.72 -11.76 -1.93
CA MET A 92 2.44 -12.40 -0.83
C MET A 92 2.04 -11.79 0.51
N LYS A 93 2.04 -10.45 0.64
CA LYS A 93 1.61 -9.76 1.87
C LYS A 93 0.17 -10.10 2.26
N MET A 94 -0.76 -10.15 1.29
CA MET A 94 -2.14 -10.57 1.53
C MET A 94 -2.25 -12.01 2.05
N GLN A 95 -1.43 -12.92 1.52
CA GLN A 95 -1.36 -14.31 1.97
C GLN A 95 -0.81 -14.42 3.40
N GLN A 96 0.28 -13.70 3.71
CA GLN A 96 0.87 -13.70 5.06
C GLN A 96 -0.10 -13.14 6.10
N HIS A 97 -0.76 -12.02 5.79
CA HIS A 97 -1.78 -11.43 6.67
C HIS A 97 -2.95 -12.40 6.91
N THR A 98 -3.43 -13.06 5.86
CA THR A 98 -4.47 -14.09 6.00
C THR A 98 -3.99 -15.28 6.81
N GLY A 99 -2.74 -15.71 6.61
CA GLY A 99 -2.10 -16.80 7.35
C GLY A 99 -2.03 -16.51 8.85
N GLU A 100 -1.70 -15.26 9.21
CA GLU A 100 -1.74 -14.80 10.60
C GLU A 100 -3.13 -14.99 11.22
N HIS A 101 -4.19 -14.48 10.57
CA HIS A 101 -5.56 -14.63 11.08
C HIS A 101 -5.96 -16.09 11.28
N ILE A 102 -5.56 -16.97 10.35
CA ILE A 102 -5.82 -18.41 10.44
C ILE A 102 -5.12 -19.00 11.68
N VAL A 103 -3.83 -18.73 11.87
CA VAL A 103 -3.06 -19.25 13.01
C VAL A 103 -3.63 -18.73 14.33
N SER A 104 -3.87 -17.43 14.42
CA SER A 104 -4.47 -16.80 15.60
C SER A 104 -5.85 -17.38 15.93
N GLY A 105 -6.70 -17.56 14.91
CA GLY A 105 -8.01 -18.19 15.06
C GLY A 105 -7.93 -19.64 15.57
N LEU A 106 -6.97 -20.43 15.07
CA LEU A 106 -6.74 -21.80 15.53
C LEU A 106 -6.27 -21.86 16.99
N VAL A 107 -5.32 -20.98 17.36
CA VAL A 107 -4.82 -20.89 18.74
C VAL A 107 -5.94 -20.46 19.69
N HIS A 108 -6.73 -19.46 19.32
CA HIS A 108 -7.87 -19.02 20.12
C HIS A 108 -8.92 -20.12 20.28
N SER A 109 -9.33 -20.76 19.17
CA SER A 109 -10.31 -21.84 19.19
C SER A 109 -9.88 -23.01 20.07
N LYS A 110 -8.59 -23.36 20.05
CA LYS A 110 -8.07 -24.52 20.78
C LYS A 110 -7.71 -24.24 22.24
N PHE A 111 -7.24 -23.03 22.56
CA PHE A 111 -6.65 -22.72 23.87
C PHE A 111 -7.28 -21.50 24.57
N GLY A 112 -8.15 -20.75 23.91
CA GLY A 112 -8.78 -19.54 24.45
C GLY A 112 -7.85 -18.32 24.55
N TYR A 113 -6.66 -18.36 23.95
CA TYR A 113 -5.72 -17.25 23.97
C TYR A 113 -6.07 -16.20 22.91
N ASN A 114 -5.88 -14.93 23.25
CA ASN A 114 -6.11 -13.81 22.34
C ASN A 114 -4.80 -13.37 21.70
N ASN A 115 -4.83 -13.06 20.41
CA ASN A 115 -3.72 -12.35 19.78
C ASN A 115 -3.67 -10.90 20.31
N VAL A 116 -2.49 -10.45 20.73
CA VAL A 116 -2.22 -9.09 21.23
C VAL A 116 -1.40 -8.23 20.26
N GLY A 117 -0.92 -8.81 19.15
CA GLY A 117 -0.15 -8.13 18.11
C GLY A 117 0.65 -9.11 17.24
N PHE A 118 0.92 -8.71 16.00
CA PHE A 118 1.80 -9.44 15.09
C PHE A 118 2.60 -8.44 14.24
N HIS A 119 3.65 -8.97 13.62
CA HIS A 119 4.50 -8.23 12.70
C HIS A 119 4.77 -9.12 11.50
N LEU A 120 4.46 -8.64 10.30
CA LEU A 120 4.88 -9.29 9.06
C LEU A 120 6.18 -8.59 8.65
N GLY A 121 7.31 -9.28 8.74
CA GLY A 121 8.62 -8.76 8.35
C GLY A 121 8.90 -8.94 6.85
N SER A 122 9.90 -8.21 6.32
CA SER A 122 10.39 -8.38 4.94
C SER A 122 11.59 -9.35 4.84
N GLU A 123 12.14 -9.77 5.97
CA GLU A 123 13.24 -10.73 6.04
C GLU A 123 12.66 -12.14 6.25
N ASP A 124 13.13 -13.10 5.44
CA ASP A 124 12.74 -14.52 5.40
C ASP A 124 11.45 -14.88 4.61
N CYS A 125 11.45 -14.62 3.29
CA CYS A 125 10.66 -15.38 2.30
C CYS A 125 11.57 -15.91 1.19
#